data_AF-R9ASH0-F1
#
_entry.id   AF-R9ASH0-F1
#
_cell.length_a   1.000
_cell.length_b   1.000
_cell.length_c   1.000
_cell.angle_alpha   90.00
_cell.angle_beta   90.00
_cell.angle_gamma   90.00
#
_symmetry.space_group_name_H-M   'P 1'
#
loop_
_entity.id
_entity.type
_entity.pdbx_description
1 polymer ?
#
loop_
_entity_poly.entity_id
_entity_poly.type
_entity_poly.pdbx_seq_one_letter_code
_entity_poly.pdbx_strand_id
1 'polypeptide(L)'
;MSKYHCNCGGLILPNFEAYQVGDEVNFMIQKRKSIGNGNISVSQTAHSGKITKIDGDDITVKAQVRTYELSRYEITPKDAPGPIEYFRIGRCRCELDDNHQGAA
;
A
#
# COMPACT_ATOMS: atom_id res chain seq x y z
N MET A 1 4.02 -16.29 12.98
CA MET A 1 3.53 -14.95 12.57
C MET A 1 4.07 -14.65 11.18
N SER A 2 3.27 -14.08 10.27
CA SER A 2 3.83 -13.67 8.98
C SER A 2 4.81 -12.52 9.21
N LYS A 3 5.80 -12.35 8.33
CA LYS A 3 6.81 -11.28 8.34
C LYS A 3 6.21 -9.87 8.48
N TYR A 4 4.91 -9.70 8.18
CA TYR A 4 4.23 -8.42 8.08
C TYR A 4 3.18 -8.15 9.16
N HIS A 5 2.96 -9.06 10.13
CA HIS A 5 1.98 -8.84 11.20
C HIS A 5 2.66 -8.65 12.57
N CYS A 6 2.14 -7.73 13.40
CA CYS A 6 2.44 -7.73 14.84
C CYS A 6 1.65 -8.83 15.56
N ASN A 7 2.06 -9.11 16.80
CA ASN A 7 1.27 -9.84 17.78
C ASN A 7 -0.10 -9.20 18.08
N CYS A 8 -0.22 -7.88 17.91
CA CYS A 8 -1.43 -7.08 18.10
C CYS A 8 -2.46 -7.14 16.96
N GLY A 9 -2.21 -7.93 15.91
CA GLY A 9 -3.13 -8.10 14.77
C GLY A 9 -3.04 -7.04 13.66
N GLY A 10 -2.31 -5.94 13.85
CA GLY A 10 -2.00 -4.96 12.81
C GLY A 10 -0.83 -5.34 11.89
N LEU A 11 -0.63 -4.54 10.83
CA LEU A 11 0.45 -4.74 9.86
C LEU A 11 1.68 -3.86 10.10
N ILE A 12 2.86 -4.44 9.93
CA ILE A 12 4.14 -3.72 9.98
C ILE A 12 4.26 -2.92 8.67
N LEU A 13 4.44 -1.60 8.79
CA LEU A 13 4.57 -0.73 7.61
C LEU A 13 5.84 -1.08 6.82
N PRO A 14 5.79 -1.03 5.48
CA PRO A 14 6.98 -1.15 4.66
C PRO A 14 8.01 -0.08 5.03
N ASN A 15 9.30 -0.42 4.89
CA ASN A 15 10.32 0.61 4.89
C ASN A 15 10.30 1.32 3.53
N PHE A 16 9.59 2.44 3.46
CA PHE A 16 9.42 3.22 2.23
C PHE A 16 10.75 3.77 1.68
N GLU A 17 11.76 3.94 2.54
CA GLU A 17 13.10 4.41 2.14
C GLU A 17 13.98 3.30 1.53
N ALA A 18 13.55 2.04 1.64
CA ALA A 18 14.34 0.92 1.13
C ALA A 18 14.13 0.65 -0.36
N TYR A 19 13.21 1.34 -1.04
CA TYR A 19 12.93 1.09 -2.44
C TYR A 19 14.10 1.44 -3.36
N GLN A 20 14.34 0.56 -4.33
CA GLN A 20 15.38 0.71 -5.34
C GLN A 20 14.81 0.52 -6.74
N VAL A 21 15.48 1.12 -7.73
CA VAL A 21 15.19 0.83 -9.13
C VAL A 21 15.44 -0.66 -9.37
N GLY A 22 14.42 -1.35 -9.87
CA GLY A 22 14.45 -2.78 -10.07
C GLY A 22 13.58 -3.58 -9.10
N ASP A 23 13.12 -2.99 -8.01
CA ASP A 23 12.24 -3.67 -7.08
C ASP A 23 10.88 -3.95 -7.70
N GLU A 24 10.30 -5.09 -7.34
CA GLU A 24 8.91 -5.40 -7.65
C GLU A 24 7.99 -4.90 -6.53
N VAL A 25 6.92 -4.22 -6.92
CA VAL A 25 5.96 -3.60 -6.02
C VAL A 25 4.52 -3.89 -6.42
N ASN A 26 3.64 -3.89 -5.43
CA ASN A 26 2.19 -3.94 -5.58
C ASN A 26 1.61 -2.53 -5.43
N PHE A 27 0.58 -2.22 -6.21
CA PHE A 27 -0.09 -0.92 -6.17
C PHE A 27 -1.54 -1.02 -6.63
N MET A 28 -2.34 0.01 -6.33
CA MET A 28 -3.77 0.07 -6.69
C MET A 28 -4.03 1.26 -7.60
N ILE A 29 -4.67 1.03 -8.75
CA ILE A 29 -5.11 2.12 -9.63
C ILE A 29 -6.60 2.32 -9.45
N GLN A 30 -6.97 3.54 -9.05
CA GLN A 30 -8.35 3.95 -8.92
C GLN A 30 -8.84 4.66 -10.19
N LYS A 31 -9.98 4.23 -10.72
CA LYS A 31 -10.71 4.94 -11.77
C LYS A 31 -12.01 5.46 -11.21
N ARG A 32 -12.30 6.74 -11.48
CA ARG A 32 -13.56 7.39 -11.13
C ARG A 32 -14.29 7.75 -12.41
N LYS A 33 -15.56 7.35 -12.53
CA LYS A 33 -16.41 7.66 -13.69
C LYS A 33 -17.74 8.21 -13.18
N SER A 34 -18.14 9.39 -13.66
CA SER A 34 -19.50 9.89 -13.42
C SER A 34 -20.51 8.98 -14.12
N ILE A 35 -21.57 8.60 -13.40
CA ILE A 35 -22.65 7.73 -13.92
C ILE A 35 -24.01 8.44 -13.93
N GLY A 36 -24.01 9.78 -13.81
CA GLY A 36 -25.22 10.60 -13.80
C GLY A 36 -25.83 10.79 -12.41
N ASN A 37 -26.77 11.73 -12.28
CA ASN A 37 -27.49 12.06 -11.03
C ASN A 37 -26.57 12.35 -9.82
N GLY A 38 -25.40 12.94 -10.06
CA GLY A 38 -24.40 13.21 -9.01
C GLY A 38 -23.65 11.97 -8.51
N ASN A 39 -23.91 10.78 -9.06
CA ASN A 39 -23.25 9.54 -8.64
C ASN A 39 -21.94 9.32 -9.38
N ILE A 40 -20.97 8.74 -8.67
CA ILE A 40 -19.66 8.37 -9.20
C ILE A 40 -19.45 6.88 -8.99
N SER A 41 -19.13 6.17 -10.06
CA SER A 41 -18.60 4.82 -9.98
C SER A 41 -17.10 4.89 -9.73
N VAL A 42 -16.65 4.21 -8.68
CA VAL A 42 -15.24 4.08 -8.33
C VAL A 42 -14.85 2.62 -8.50
N SER A 43 -13.81 2.34 -9.30
CA SER A 43 -13.19 1.03 -9.37
C SER A 43 -11.74 1.12 -8.94
N GLN A 44 -11.28 0.10 -8.21
CA GLN A 44 -9.90 -0.04 -7.79
C GLN A 44 -9.38 -1.37 -8.33
N THR A 45 -8.22 -1.33 -8.98
CA THR A 45 -7.62 -2.52 -9.58
C THR A 45 -6.22 -2.70 -9.02
N ALA A 46 -5.95 -3.90 -8.51
CA ALA A 46 -4.63 -4.28 -8.03
C ALA A 46 -3.71 -4.57 -9.22
N HIS A 47 -2.48 -4.07 -9.12
CA HIS A 47 -1.44 -4.27 -10.09
C HIS A 47 -0.13 -4.61 -9.37
N SER A 48 0.78 -5.23 -10.12
CA SER A 48 2.17 -5.35 -9.74
C SER A 48 3.05 -4.89 -10.89
N GLY A 49 4.21 -4.36 -10.57
CA GLY A 49 5.17 -3.89 -11.55
C GLY A 49 6.55 -3.71 -10.96
N LYS A 50 7.48 -3.25 -11.80
CA LYS A 50 8.88 -3.05 -11.45
C LYS A 50 9.20 -1.55 -11.43
N ILE A 51 9.87 -1.08 -10.38
CA ILE A 51 10.31 0.32 -10.30
C ILE A 51 11.36 0.57 -11.40
N THR A 52 11.15 1.60 -12.21
CA THR A 52 12.06 2.01 -13.28
C THR A 52 12.74 3.35 -13.03
N LYS A 53 12.17 4.21 -12.17
CA LYS A 53 12.76 5.49 -11.75
C LYS A 53 12.25 5.85 -10.35
N ILE A 54 13.12 6.49 -9.58
CA ILE A 54 12.81 7.11 -8.28
C ILE A 54 13.28 8.56 -8.34
N ASP A 55 12.38 9.50 -8.05
CA ASP A 55 12.64 10.93 -8.02
C ASP A 55 12.02 11.52 -6.74
N GLY A 56 12.77 11.48 -5.64
CA GLY A 56 12.22 11.75 -4.32
C GLY A 56 11.09 10.77 -3.96
N ASP A 57 9.89 11.30 -3.75
CA ASP A 57 8.69 10.51 -3.46
C ASP A 57 7.91 10.08 -4.71
N ASP A 58 8.29 10.55 -5.89
CA ASP A 58 7.68 10.15 -7.16
C ASP A 58 8.37 8.89 -7.70
N ILE A 59 7.60 7.82 -7.83
CA ILE A 59 8.07 6.50 -8.28
C ILE A 59 7.44 6.17 -9.62
N THR A 60 8.28 5.89 -10.61
CA THR A 60 7.82 5.35 -11.90
C THR A 60 7.87 3.83 -11.86
N VAL A 61 6.73 3.18 -12.09
CA VAL A 61 6.58 1.72 -12.09
C VAL A 61 6.12 1.24 -13.46
N LYS A 62 6.85 0.29 -14.05
CA LYS A 62 6.43 -0.43 -15.26
C LYS A 62 5.62 -1.67 -14.89
N ALA A 63 4.37 -1.74 -15.35
CA ALA A 63 3.50 -2.89 -15.17
C ALA A 63 2.94 -3.36 -16.51
N GLN A 64 3.33 -4.58 -16.92
CA GLN A 64 3.01 -5.15 -18.23
C GLN A 64 3.30 -4.14 -19.37
N VAL A 65 2.27 -3.65 -20.06
CA VAL A 65 2.40 -2.71 -21.18
C VAL A 65 2.40 -1.24 -20.74
N ARG A 66 1.99 -0.92 -19.50
CA ARG A 66 1.80 0.45 -19.01
C ARG A 66 2.91 0.88 -18.07
N THR A 67 3.08 2.19 -17.96
CA THR A 67 3.94 2.84 -16.97
C THR A 67 3.06 3.74 -16.11
N TYR A 68 3.31 3.74 -14.82
CA TYR A 68 2.56 4.51 -13.83
C TYR A 68 3.51 5.39 -13.04
N GLU A 69 3.09 6.61 -12.75
CA GLU A 69 3.72 7.50 -11.78
C GLU A 69 2.88 7.47 -10.51
N LEU A 70 3.51 7.10 -9.40
CA LEU A 70 2.87 6.82 -8.12
C LEU A 70 3.69 7.47 -7.02
N SER A 71 3.04 7.85 -5.93
CA SER A 71 3.77 8.20 -4.73
C SER A 71 4.40 6.96 -4.09
N ARG A 72 5.57 7.13 -3.49
CA ARG A 72 6.27 6.15 -2.65
C ARG A 72 5.36 5.49 -1.61
N TYR A 73 4.34 6.21 -1.13
CA TYR A 73 3.40 5.74 -0.11
C TYR A 73 2.18 5.00 -0.67
N GLU A 74 2.02 4.94 -2.00
CA GLU A 74 0.92 4.25 -2.69
C GLU A 74 1.29 2.82 -3.14
N ILE A 75 2.54 2.42 -2.90
CA ILE A 75 3.10 1.13 -3.31
C ILE A 75 3.56 0.33 -2.10
N THR A 76 3.48 -0.99 -2.20
CA THR A 76 4.05 -1.92 -1.20
C THR A 76 5.00 -2.92 -1.87
N PRO A 77 5.98 -3.49 -1.15
CA PRO A 77 6.83 -4.55 -1.71
C PRO A 77 6.00 -5.71 -2.25
N LYS A 78 6.50 -6.40 -3.29
CA LYS A 78 5.78 -7.51 -3.94
C LYS A 78 5.36 -8.63 -2.99
N ASP A 79 6.19 -8.92 -2.00
CA ASP A 79 5.98 -9.96 -0.99
C ASP A 79 5.19 -9.46 0.24
N ALA A 80 4.92 -8.16 0.35
CA ALA A 80 4.13 -7.56 1.41
C ALA A 80 2.62 -7.58 1.08
N PRO A 81 1.74 -7.43 2.09
CA PRO A 81 0.34 -7.12 1.87
C PRO A 81 0.19 -5.93 0.91
N GLY A 82 -0.86 -5.95 0.09
CA GLY A 82 -1.13 -4.86 -0.83
C GLY A 82 -1.57 -3.59 -0.10
N PRO A 83 -1.60 -2.44 -0.80
CA PRO A 83 -2.04 -1.18 -0.20
C PRO A 83 -3.44 -1.26 0.42
N ILE A 84 -4.35 -2.06 -0.16
CA ILE A 84 -5.72 -2.22 0.35
C ILE A 84 -5.76 -2.99 1.67
N GLU A 85 -4.87 -3.96 1.89
CA GLU A 85 -4.77 -4.66 3.17
C GLU A 85 -4.32 -3.73 4.28
N TYR A 86 -3.36 -2.83 4.01
CA TYR A 86 -2.94 -1.80 4.96
C TYR A 86 -4.06 -0.83 5.33
N PHE A 87 -4.96 -0.52 4.39
CA PHE A 87 -6.16 0.27 4.68
C PHE A 87 -7.17 -0.50 5.54
N ARG A 88 -7.38 -1.79 5.27
CA ARG A 88 -8.41 -2.62 5.94
C ARG A 88 -7.99 -3.08 7.34
N ILE A 89 -6.75 -3.51 7.50
CA ILE A 89 -6.23 -4.06 8.76
C ILE A 89 -5.62 -2.93 9.61
N GLY A 90 -4.99 -1.95 8.97
CA GLY A 90 -4.28 -0.89 9.65
C GLY A 90 -2.87 -1.29 10.10
N ARG A 91 -2.11 -0.30 10.56
CA ARG A 91 -0.74 -0.48 11.08
C ARG A 91 -0.72 -1.07 12.48
N CYS A 92 0.39 -1.69 12.87
CA CYS A 92 0.64 -2.08 14.26
C CYS A 92 0.49 -0.89 15.22
N ARG A 93 -0.18 -1.12 16.35
CA ARG A 93 -0.32 -0.16 17.46
C ARG A 93 -0.23 -0.88 18.81
N CYS A 94 0.75 -1.78 18.98
CA CYS A 94 0.93 -2.60 20.18
C CYS A 94 0.92 -1.78 21.49
N GLU A 95 1.48 -0.57 21.44
CA GLU A 95 1.54 0.36 22.57
C GLU A 95 0.15 0.76 23.12
N LEU A 96 -0.91 0.64 22.31
CA LEU A 96 -2.29 0.88 22.77
C LEU A 96 -2.86 -0.33 23.50
N ASP A 97 -2.50 -1.56 23.11
CA ASP A 97 -2.96 -2.77 23.80
C ASP A 97 -2.40 -2.84 25.23
N ASP A 98 -1.16 -2.40 25.43
CA ASP A 98 -0.53 -2.33 26.76
C ASP A 98 -1.27 -1.34 27.69
N ASN A 99 -1.81 -0.25 27.14
CA ASN A 99 -2.58 0.74 27.89
C ASN A 99 -4.00 0.25 28.26
N HIS A 100 -4.53 -0.75 27.58
CA HIS A 100 -5.83 -1.35 27.92
C HIS A 100 -5.74 -2.42 29.02
N GLN A 101 -4.53 -2.89 29.37
CA GLN A 101 -4.33 -3.84 30.48
C GLN A 101 -4.25 -3.17 31.87
N GLY A 102 -4.19 -1.84 31.94
CA GLY A 102 -4.21 -1.06 33.19
C GLY A 102 -5.58 -0.45 33.55
N ALA A 103 -6.61 -0.66 32.73
CA ALA A 103 -7.97 -0.17 32.95
C ALA A 103 -8.91 -1.36 33.20
N ALA A 104 -8.72 -2.05 34.32
CA ALA A 104 -9.66 -3.03 34.88
C ALA A 104 -9.79 -2.81 36.38
#